data_AF-A0A5B6YYS5-F1
#
_entry.id   AF-A0A5B6YYS5-F1
#
_cell.length_a   1.000
_cell.length_b   1.000
_cell.length_c   1.000
_cell.angle_alpha   90.00
_cell.angle_beta   90.00
_cell.angle_gamma   90.00
#
_symmetry.space_group_name_H-M   'P 1'
#
loop_
_entity.id
_entity.type
_entity.pdbx_description
1 polymer ?
#
loop_
_entity_poly.entity_id
_entity_poly.type
_entity_poly.pdbx_seq_one_letter_code
_entity_poly.pdbx_strand_id
1 'polypeptide(L)'
;MCFNYVCCSAFEKSLRARLVKTNPNTDYHCLSTFGSLFKQEVPLRAGTTIDVRQTADGQLITEIGGNYIGAIHSKDLCRAFFDMYIGDVPVSEQTKEEIGKNVASIITKC
;
A
#
# COMPACT_ATOMS: atom_id res chain seq x y z
N MET A 1 17.41 -4.92 -14.98
CA MET A 1 16.28 -4.15 -14.43
C MET A 1 16.35 -4.21 -12.92
N CYS A 2 16.46 -3.09 -12.22
CA CYS A 2 16.54 -3.07 -10.76
C CYS A 2 15.23 -3.56 -10.13
N PHE A 3 15.32 -4.35 -9.06
CA PHE A 3 14.17 -4.89 -8.31
C PHE A 3 13.17 -3.78 -7.88
N ASN A 4 13.68 -2.58 -7.58
CA ASN A 4 12.89 -1.37 -7.34
C ASN A 4 11.88 -1.04 -8.45
N TYR A 5 12.31 -1.10 -9.71
CA TYR A 5 11.48 -0.68 -10.83
C TYR A 5 10.31 -1.64 -11.04
N VAL A 6 10.54 -2.95 -10.86
CA VAL A 6 9.51 -3.98 -10.97
C VAL A 6 8.48 -3.82 -9.86
N CYS A 7 8.92 -3.66 -8.60
CA CYS A 7 8.05 -3.47 -7.45
C CYS A 7 7.17 -2.21 -7.61
N CYS A 8 7.76 -1.07 -7.95
CA CYS A 8 7.04 0.19 -8.19
C CYS A 8 5.97 0.03 -9.28
N SER A 9 6.33 -0.59 -10.42
CA SER A 9 5.41 -0.75 -11.53
C SER A 9 4.21 -1.67 -11.21
N ALA A 10 4.43 -2.68 -10.35
CA ALA A 10 3.38 -3.59 -9.91
C ALA A 10 2.41 -2.89 -8.94
N PHE A 11 2.93 -2.11 -8.00
CA PHE A 11 2.12 -1.30 -7.10
C PHE A 11 1.29 -0.26 -7.86
N GLU A 12 1.90 0.50 -8.78
CA GLU A 12 1.20 1.54 -9.54
C GLU A 12 0.02 0.96 -10.35
N LYS A 13 0.23 -0.15 -11.05
CA LYS A 13 -0.84 -0.83 -11.81
C LYS A 13 -1.97 -1.32 -10.92
N SER A 14 -1.63 -1.94 -9.78
CA SER A 14 -2.61 -2.51 -8.86
C SER A 14 -3.43 -1.43 -8.15
N LEU A 15 -2.76 -0.38 -7.67
CA LEU A 15 -3.40 0.76 -7.03
C LEU A 15 -4.27 1.54 -8.00
N ARG A 16 -3.85 1.72 -9.26
CA ARG A 16 -4.66 2.39 -10.28
C ARG A 16 -6.00 1.70 -10.49
N ALA A 17 -6.00 0.37 -10.61
CA ALA A 17 -7.23 -0.40 -10.77
C ALA A 17 -8.19 -0.23 -9.57
N ARG A 18 -7.64 -0.18 -8.34
CA ARG A 18 -8.41 -0.01 -7.10
C ARG A 18 -8.92 1.41 -6.91
N LEU A 19 -8.13 2.42 -7.28
CA LEU A 19 -8.54 3.81 -7.25
C LEU A 19 -9.71 4.09 -8.19
N VAL A 20 -9.67 3.58 -9.43
CA VAL A 20 -10.79 3.70 -10.39
C VAL A 20 -12.08 3.11 -9.80
N LYS A 21 -11.99 1.95 -9.13
CA LYS A 21 -13.14 1.31 -8.47
C LYS A 21 -13.64 2.14 -7.27
N THR A 22 -12.72 2.74 -6.52
CA THR A 22 -13.03 3.48 -5.28
C THR A 22 -13.63 4.85 -5.57
N ASN A 23 -13.05 5.58 -6.51
CA ASN A 23 -13.48 6.90 -6.94
C ASN A 23 -13.04 7.12 -8.40
N PRO A 24 -13.95 7.01 -9.38
CA PRO A 24 -13.59 7.18 -10.79
C PRO A 24 -13.14 8.61 -11.13
N ASN A 25 -13.45 9.59 -10.27
CA ASN A 25 -13.03 11.00 -10.41
C ASN A 25 -11.77 11.33 -9.60
N THR A 26 -11.08 10.33 -9.04
CA THR A 26 -9.92 10.57 -8.18
C THR A 26 -8.76 11.21 -8.96
N ASP A 27 -7.97 12.02 -8.26
CA ASP A 27 -6.75 12.59 -8.81
C ASP A 27 -5.61 11.55 -8.77
N TYR A 28 -5.16 11.14 -9.95
CA TYR A 28 -4.04 10.19 -10.12
C TYR A 28 -2.68 10.82 -9.76
N HIS A 29 -2.61 12.10 -9.43
CA HIS A 29 -1.38 12.73 -8.93
C HIS A 29 -0.82 11.99 -7.70
N CYS A 30 -1.70 11.46 -6.83
CA CYS A 30 -1.30 10.65 -5.68
C CYS A 30 -0.53 9.37 -6.08
N LEU A 31 -0.88 8.74 -7.20
CA LEU A 31 -0.15 7.57 -7.71
C LEU A 31 1.23 7.93 -8.26
N SER A 32 1.32 9.04 -8.98
CA SER A 32 2.60 9.53 -9.50
C SER A 32 3.56 9.85 -8.35
N THR A 33 3.06 10.53 -7.31
CA THR A 33 3.81 10.81 -6.09
C THR A 33 4.18 9.53 -5.35
N PHE A 34 3.28 8.55 -5.25
CA PHE A 34 3.59 7.27 -4.62
C PHE A 34 4.67 6.51 -5.38
N GLY A 35 4.57 6.43 -6.71
CA GLY A 35 5.58 5.79 -7.55
C GLY A 35 6.94 6.49 -7.48
N SER A 36 6.98 7.82 -7.28
CA SER A 36 8.25 8.54 -7.12
C SER A 36 8.98 8.22 -5.81
N LEU A 37 8.28 7.80 -4.76
CA LEU A 37 8.89 7.32 -3.50
C LEU A 37 9.85 6.15 -3.76
N PHE A 38 9.48 5.24 -4.68
CA PHE A 38 10.30 4.06 -5.03
C PHE A 38 11.34 4.33 -6.11
N LYS A 39 11.36 5.53 -6.69
CA LYS A 39 12.42 5.97 -7.61
C LYS A 39 13.65 6.49 -6.88
N GLN A 40 13.54 6.80 -5.58
CA GLN A 40 14.72 7.00 -4.75
C GLN A 40 15.56 5.72 -4.78
N GLU A 41 16.86 5.85 -4.97
CA GLU A 41 17.80 4.75 -5.19
C GLU A 41 18.05 3.92 -3.91
N VAL A 42 17.01 3.53 -3.19
CA VAL A 42 17.12 2.66 -2.01
C VAL A 42 17.15 1.22 -2.50
N PRO A 43 18.29 0.53 -2.52
CA PRO A 43 18.36 -0.84 -3.03
C PRO A 43 17.49 -1.77 -2.19
N LEU A 44 16.42 -2.30 -2.77
CA LEU A 44 15.59 -3.35 -2.18
C LEU A 44 16.33 -4.69 -2.27
N ARG A 45 17.08 -5.02 -1.22
CA ARG A 45 17.77 -6.31 -1.09
C ARG A 45 16.81 -7.32 -0.46
N ALA A 46 17.09 -8.61 -0.62
CA ALA A 46 16.36 -9.63 0.12
C ALA A 46 16.49 -9.36 1.64
N GLY A 47 15.37 -9.41 2.37
CA GLY A 47 15.30 -9.05 3.78
C GLY A 47 15.06 -7.56 4.07
N THR A 48 14.99 -6.69 3.05
CA THR A 48 14.51 -5.31 3.23
C THR A 48 13.01 -5.27 3.45
N THR A 49 12.56 -4.65 4.54
CA THR A 49 11.14 -4.40 4.82
C THR A 49 10.68 -3.08 4.19
N ILE A 50 9.47 -3.08 3.65
CA ILE A 50 8.75 -1.87 3.23
C ILE A 50 7.55 -1.72 4.16
N ASP A 51 7.59 -0.70 5.00
CA ASP A 51 6.53 -0.40 5.97
C ASP A 51 5.63 0.68 5.40
N VAL A 52 4.35 0.34 5.18
CA VAL A 52 3.34 1.29 4.74
C VAL A 52 2.31 1.45 5.84
N ARG A 53 2.16 2.68 6.35
CA ARG A 53 1.30 2.99 7.50
C ARG A 53 0.29 4.06 7.13
N GLN A 54 -0.96 3.87 7.54
CA GLN A 54 -1.98 4.91 7.49
C GLN A 54 -2.09 5.61 8.85
N THR A 55 -2.09 6.94 8.82
CA THR A 55 -2.38 7.77 10.00
C THR A 55 -3.89 8.03 10.13
N ALA A 56 -4.32 8.42 11.32
CA ALA A 56 -5.73 8.75 11.58
C ALA A 56 -6.24 9.95 10.75
N ASP A 57 -5.36 10.88 10.37
CA ASP A 57 -5.69 12.01 9.51
C ASP A 57 -5.73 11.67 8.01
N GLY A 58 -5.36 10.43 7.62
CA GLY A 58 -5.45 9.96 6.24
C GLY A 58 -4.18 10.16 5.41
N GLN A 59 -3.01 10.17 6.05
CA GLN A 59 -1.72 10.10 5.37
C GLN A 59 -1.27 8.65 5.22
N LEU A 60 -0.72 8.34 4.04
CA LEU A 60 -0.01 7.09 3.78
C LEU A 60 1.49 7.36 3.89
N ILE A 61 2.11 6.85 4.94
CA ILE A 61 3.55 6.98 5.22
C ILE A 61 4.26 5.72 4.73
N THR A 62 5.38 5.89 4.02
CA THR A 62 6.22 4.80 3.51
C THR A 62 7.61 4.87 4.12
N GLU A 63 8.09 3.76 4.68
CA GLU A 63 9.47 3.57 5.13
C GLU A 63 10.09 2.35 4.44
N ILE A 64 11.37 2.42 4.09
CA ILE A 64 12.10 1.32 3.45
C ILE A 64 13.39 1.07 4.23
N GLY A 65 13.54 -0.15 4.75
CA GLY A 65 14.70 -0.52 5.56
C GLY A 65 14.89 0.38 6.79
N GLY A 66 13.77 0.83 7.39
CA GLY A 66 13.77 1.76 8.53
C GLY A 66 13.99 3.23 8.19
N ASN A 67 14.16 3.59 6.91
CA ASN A 67 14.31 4.98 6.49
C ASN A 67 12.98 5.56 6.02
N TYR A 68 12.63 6.75 6.52
CA TYR A 68 11.48 7.50 6.02
C TYR A 68 11.68 7.91 4.57
N ILE A 69 10.73 7.54 3.71
CA ILE A 69 10.77 7.85 2.28
C ILE A 69 9.81 8.99 1.94
N GLY A 70 8.61 8.99 2.53
CA GLY A 70 7.63 10.05 2.31
C GLY A 70 6.26 9.78 2.92
N ALA A 71 5.41 10.80 2.84
CA ALA A 71 4.01 10.75 3.26
C ALA A 71 3.13 11.38 2.19
N ILE A 72 2.00 10.74 1.88
CA ILE A 72 1.02 11.23 0.91
C ILE A 72 -0.31 11.38 1.61
N HIS A 73 -0.83 12.60 1.66
CA HIS A 73 -2.14 12.88 2.24
C HIS A 73 -3.23 12.60 1.20
N SER A 74 -3.86 11.43 1.28
CA SER A 74 -4.96 11.05 0.39
C SER A 74 -5.74 9.87 0.98
N LYS A 75 -7.00 10.13 1.36
CA LYS A 75 -7.90 9.10 1.89
C LYS A 75 -8.23 8.04 0.83
N ASP A 76 -8.39 8.45 -0.42
CA ASP A 76 -8.64 7.55 -1.54
C ASP A 76 -7.44 6.61 -1.76
N LEU A 77 -6.21 7.14 -1.69
CA LEU A 77 -4.99 6.33 -1.79
C LEU A 77 -4.86 5.35 -0.63
N CYS A 78 -5.11 5.81 0.61
CA CYS A 78 -5.09 4.93 1.78
C CYS A 78 -6.08 3.77 1.59
N ARG A 79 -7.32 4.09 1.23
CA ARG A 79 -8.35 3.08 1.00
C ARG A 79 -7.97 2.12 -0.12
N ALA A 80 -7.53 2.61 -1.27
CA ALA A 80 -7.13 1.79 -2.40
C ALA A 80 -5.93 0.88 -2.06
N PHE A 81 -5.00 1.34 -1.24
CA PHE A 81 -3.84 0.56 -0.81
C PHE A 81 -4.25 -0.62 0.07
N PHE A 82 -5.03 -0.38 1.14
CA PHE A 82 -5.47 -1.49 2.00
C PHE A 82 -6.51 -2.38 1.33
N ASP A 83 -7.33 -1.87 0.41
CA ASP A 83 -8.26 -2.69 -0.39
C ASP A 83 -7.52 -3.76 -1.22
N MET A 84 -6.25 -3.54 -1.58
CA MET A 84 -5.43 -4.57 -2.22
C MET A 84 -5.19 -5.80 -1.33
N TYR A 85 -5.26 -5.69 -0.01
CA TYR A 85 -4.94 -6.78 0.91
C TYR A 85 -6.16 -7.32 1.65
N ILE A 86 -7.08 -6.43 2.02
CA ILE A 86 -8.26 -6.77 2.83
C ILE A 86 -9.59 -6.48 2.12
N GLY A 87 -9.54 -5.97 0.89
CA GLY A 87 -10.73 -5.68 0.07
C GLY A 87 -11.33 -6.91 -0.59
N ASP A 88 -12.31 -6.70 -1.48
CA ASP A 88 -13.07 -7.78 -2.13
C ASP A 88 -12.20 -8.71 -2.97
N VAL A 89 -11.17 -8.18 -3.63
CA VAL A 89 -10.27 -8.90 -4.52
C VAL A 89 -8.84 -8.68 -4.01
N PRO A 90 -8.41 -9.38 -2.95
CA PRO A 90 -7.09 -9.21 -2.37
C PRO A 90 -5.99 -9.78 -3.29
N VAL A 91 -4.75 -9.35 -3.07
CA VAL A 91 -3.55 -9.92 -3.71
C VAL A 91 -3.33 -11.37 -3.27
N SER A 92 -3.83 -11.75 -2.09
CA SER A 92 -3.75 -13.10 -1.53
C SER A 92 -4.97 -13.39 -0.64
N GLU A 93 -5.79 -14.36 -1.04
CA GLU A 93 -6.95 -14.79 -0.25
C GLU A 93 -6.52 -15.37 1.10
N GLN A 94 -5.44 -16.15 1.12
CA GLN A 94 -4.90 -16.71 2.37
C GLN A 94 -4.51 -15.59 3.35
N THR A 95 -3.82 -14.56 2.88
CA THR A 95 -3.40 -13.44 3.73
C THR A 95 -4.62 -12.67 4.26
N LYS A 96 -5.64 -12.46 3.43
CA LYS A 96 -6.91 -11.84 3.87
C LYS A 96 -7.59 -12.68 4.95
N GLU A 97 -7.66 -14.00 4.79
CA GLU A 97 -8.22 -14.90 5.79
C GLU A 97 -7.45 -14.88 7.11
N GLU A 98 -6.11 -14.90 7.06
CA GLU A 98 -5.26 -14.87 8.26
C GLU A 98 -5.44 -13.56 9.03
N ILE A 99 -5.45 -12.41 8.32
CA ILE A 99 -5.77 -11.11 8.92
C ILE A 99 -7.16 -11.15 9.55
N GLY A 100 -8.17 -11.66 8.83
CA GLY A 100 -9.55 -11.77 9.31
C GLY A 100 -9.67 -12.63 10.57
N LYS A 101 -9.02 -13.80 10.60
CA LYS A 101 -8.97 -14.70 11.77
C LYS A 101 -8.30 -14.01 12.97
N ASN A 102 -7.19 -13.32 12.74
CA ASN A 102 -6.49 -12.59 13.80
C ASN A 102 -7.36 -11.47 14.39
N VAL A 103 -8.00 -10.67 13.55
CA VAL A 103 -8.91 -9.58 14.00
C VAL A 103 -10.13 -10.16 14.72
N ALA A 104 -10.78 -11.19 14.19
CA ALA A 104 -11.90 -11.85 14.84
C ALA A 104 -11.52 -12.43 16.21
N SER A 105 -10.29 -12.94 16.35
CA SER A 105 -9.79 -13.45 17.64
C SER A 105 -9.57 -12.35 18.69
N ILE A 106 -9.31 -11.11 18.26
CA ILE A 106 -9.21 -9.95 19.17
C ILE A 106 -10.60 -9.53 19.62
N ILE A 107 -11.56 -9.45 18.69
CA ILE A 107 -12.94 -9.05 18.98
C ILE A 107 -13.63 -10.05 19.90
N THR A 108 -13.41 -11.35 19.71
CA THR A 108 -14.01 -12.42 20.54
C THR A 108 -13.34 -12.61 21.90
N LYS A 109 -12.20 -11.95 22.15
CA LYS A 109 -11.52 -11.93 23.45
C LYS A 109 -11.89 -10.71 24.30
N CYS A 110 -12.71 -9.80 23.77
CA CYS A 110 -13.33 -8.69 24.50
C CYS A 110 -14.71 -9.11 24.99
#